data_AF-A0A395MIS6-F1
#
_entry.id   AF-A0A395MIS6-F1
#
_cell.length_a   1.000
_cell.length_b   1.000
_cell.length_c   1.000
_cell.angle_alpha   90.00
_cell.angle_beta   90.00
_cell.angle_gamma   90.00
#
_symmetry.space_group_name_H-M   'P 1'
#
loop_
_entity.id
_entity.type
_entity.pdbx_description
1 polymer ?
#
loop_
_entity_poly.entity_id
_entity_poly.type
_entity_poly.pdbx_seq_one_letter_code
_entity_poly.pdbx_strand_id
1 'polypeptide(L)'
;MSSTERDTLHLRDMTSHSLINDTPSSLPAAPRRKPVPGKGFQKTRRGCFICKRRRVKCSEHRPECQGCRRMRSPCVYPAVVLPDPRTVPSAPTVKVCLDHLRFFHHFLAEAYPPHPYGASTVWQDVAALSHQYDFLASSILALAAQHLTVTNKADYSMQALNLRISAIKGLNDALSQPCNTAADADARCAAIIALTFQSTYMPDGLMEFLAMIRGWMLIATTLVTGHETSIFRHFTRASWVGSMERYIEEQHETKYDMPTEDFLASLGIVQPLLQGKAELEYLSSLVKLAVLSKTSPRDALLEIVFYYASTNKMTDKDHASFTAPSNYGAQVLLAHFLKFCWVIVMGASWECVCFIARALGAKDQQQAAYVTVSTLLFLLAPIWINAFIYMIVARLVHFAIPQRRVAGISAQWLAKIFVIFDVMCFIIQAAGGGMLASDDPDKSKLGQHTYMVGIGIQLGCVVVFLVIHSLFYRELCLNARIGRSETRTRWIKPLCWVVYIVLILIVVRVVFRLVEFGGGANSDNVVLRHEEFQLYLDALPMFLALVMLNVVHPGKVLKGPGSNFPSAKVKWWHGRSVAFETLELSSTSRSG
;
A
#
# COMPACT_ATOMS: atom_id res chain seq x y z
N MET A 1 -59.79 -15.04 -20.57
CA MET A 1 -58.73 -15.46 -19.62
C MET A 1 -57.69 -14.37 -19.60
N SER A 2 -58.05 -13.19 -19.07
CA SER A 2 -57.90 -12.69 -17.67
C SER A 2 -56.48 -12.20 -17.41
N SER A 3 -56.21 -11.00 -16.91
CA SER A 3 -57.01 -9.84 -16.49
C SER A 3 -56.00 -8.82 -15.94
N THR A 4 -56.09 -7.53 -16.25
CA THR A 4 -55.74 -6.43 -15.31
C THR A 4 -55.99 -5.05 -15.93
N GLU A 5 -57.00 -4.36 -15.41
CA GLU A 5 -57.20 -2.90 -15.45
C GLU A 5 -57.84 -2.56 -14.09
N ARG A 6 -57.29 -1.68 -13.25
CA ARG A 6 -57.12 -0.22 -13.30
C ARG A 6 -58.14 0.44 -12.34
N ASP A 7 -57.67 1.48 -11.66
CA ASP A 7 -58.40 2.66 -11.19
C ASP A 7 -59.03 2.76 -9.77
N THR A 8 -58.38 3.65 -9.00
CA THR A 8 -58.88 4.89 -8.34
C THR A 8 -59.82 4.90 -7.12
N LEU A 9 -59.37 5.71 -6.14
CA LEU A 9 -60.05 6.67 -5.23
C LEU A 9 -61.29 6.23 -4.40
N HIS A 10 -61.28 6.56 -3.09
CA HIS A 10 -62.19 7.55 -2.50
C HIS A 10 -61.92 7.85 -1.00
N LEU A 11 -62.03 9.14 -0.64
CA LEU A 11 -62.20 9.70 0.72
C LEU A 11 -63.65 9.47 1.24
N ARG A 12 -63.83 9.31 2.56
CA ARG A 12 -64.76 10.14 3.39
C ARG A 12 -64.78 9.80 4.90
N ASP A 13 -65.08 10.86 5.66
CA ASP A 13 -65.35 11.03 7.09
C ASP A 13 -66.29 10.02 7.78
N MET A 14 -66.19 9.93 9.11
CA MET A 14 -67.35 9.97 10.02
C MET A 14 -66.99 10.22 11.50
N THR A 15 -67.71 11.17 12.12
CA THR A 15 -67.73 11.60 13.52
C THR A 15 -68.92 11.03 14.31
N SER A 16 -68.81 10.85 15.65
CA SER A 16 -69.84 11.01 16.74
C SER A 16 -69.45 10.18 17.99
N HIS A 17 -69.30 10.70 19.23
CA HIS A 17 -70.17 11.33 20.27
C HIS A 17 -70.71 10.37 21.37
N SER A 18 -70.38 10.65 22.65
CA SER A 18 -71.14 10.46 23.93
C SER A 18 -70.14 10.58 25.12
N LEU A 19 -70.19 11.49 26.10
CA LEU A 19 -71.13 12.07 27.09
C LEU A 19 -71.21 11.33 28.46
N ILE A 20 -70.64 12.01 29.48
CA ILE A 20 -71.06 12.24 30.89
C ILE A 20 -70.93 11.13 31.96
N ASN A 21 -70.16 11.41 33.04
CA ASN A 21 -70.66 11.41 34.44
C ASN A 21 -69.72 12.09 35.46
N ASP A 22 -70.34 12.65 36.51
CA ASP A 22 -69.85 13.66 37.47
C ASP A 22 -69.26 13.13 38.82
N THR A 23 -68.29 13.88 39.37
CA THR A 23 -67.97 14.17 40.82
C THR A 23 -67.44 13.04 41.77
N PRO A 24 -66.93 13.36 42.98
CA PRO A 24 -65.62 14.00 43.25
C PRO A 24 -64.80 13.20 44.30
N SER A 25 -63.47 13.04 44.14
CA SER A 25 -62.66 12.46 45.23
C SER A 25 -61.21 12.95 45.26
N SER A 26 -60.88 13.54 46.42
CA SER A 26 -59.58 13.68 47.08
C SER A 26 -58.33 13.26 46.30
N LEU A 27 -57.49 14.27 46.00
CA LEU A 27 -56.09 14.14 45.58
C LEU A 27 -55.26 13.30 46.58
N PRO A 28 -54.58 12.22 46.15
CA PRO A 28 -53.36 11.75 46.78
C PRO A 28 -52.14 12.46 46.15
N ALA A 29 -51.21 12.91 46.99
CA ALA A 29 -50.00 13.60 46.57
C ALA A 29 -49.17 12.77 45.56
N ALA A 30 -48.93 13.35 44.38
CA ALA A 30 -48.07 12.76 43.35
C ALA A 30 -46.58 12.79 43.77
N PRO A 31 -45.77 11.80 43.35
CA PRO A 31 -44.40 11.64 43.82
C PRO A 31 -43.47 12.71 43.25
N ARG A 32 -42.48 13.12 44.05
CA ARG A 32 -41.41 14.05 43.65
C ARG A 32 -40.70 13.53 42.40
N ARG A 33 -40.92 14.19 41.25
CA ARG A 33 -40.15 13.95 40.03
C ARG A 33 -38.68 14.30 40.28
N LYS A 34 -37.78 13.35 39.98
CA LYS A 34 -36.34 13.60 39.87
C LYS A 34 -36.10 14.67 38.79
N PRO A 35 -35.18 15.63 38.98
CA PRO A 35 -34.94 16.68 38.01
C PRO A 35 -34.40 16.09 36.71
N VAL A 36 -35.10 16.35 35.61
CA VAL A 36 -34.63 16.09 34.25
C VAL A 36 -33.33 16.89 34.04
N PRO A 37 -32.25 16.29 33.48
CA PRO A 37 -31.05 17.05 33.14
C PRO A 37 -31.41 18.10 32.08
N GLY A 38 -31.44 19.37 32.48
CA GLY A 38 -31.73 20.47 31.57
C GLY A 38 -30.63 20.59 30.50
N LYS A 39 -31.04 20.82 29.25
CA LYS A 39 -30.18 21.23 28.14
C LYS A 39 -29.20 22.32 28.63
N GLY A 40 -27.91 22.10 28.46
CA GLY A 40 -26.87 23.06 28.82
C GLY A 40 -27.09 24.38 28.08
N PHE A 41 -27.28 25.48 28.80
CA PHE A 41 -27.36 26.81 28.21
C PHE A 41 -25.95 27.29 27.79
N GLN A 42 -25.85 28.01 26.66
CA GLN A 42 -24.61 28.68 26.25
C GLN A 42 -24.12 29.62 27.37
N LYS A 43 -22.86 29.44 27.79
CA LYS A 43 -22.23 30.24 28.85
C LYS A 43 -22.05 31.68 28.37
N THR A 44 -22.58 32.65 29.10
CA THR A 44 -22.34 34.05 28.77
C THR A 44 -20.94 34.48 29.23
N ARG A 45 -20.12 35.02 28.31
CA ARG A 45 -18.73 35.42 28.60
C ARG A 45 -18.66 36.54 29.66
N ARG A 46 -19.68 37.41 29.73
CA ARG A 46 -19.72 38.61 30.59
C ARG A 46 -20.49 38.42 31.91
N GLY A 47 -20.88 37.19 32.26
CA GLY A 47 -21.58 36.91 33.52
C GLY A 47 -20.76 37.20 34.79
N CYS A 48 -21.45 37.53 35.89
CA CYS A 48 -20.85 37.79 37.20
C CYS A 48 -20.19 36.53 37.82
N PHE A 49 -19.29 36.72 38.78
CA PHE A 49 -18.55 35.61 39.41
C PHE A 49 -19.47 34.59 40.09
N ILE A 50 -20.54 35.04 40.75
CA ILE A 50 -21.47 34.15 41.48
C ILE A 50 -22.27 33.27 40.53
N CYS A 51 -22.82 33.82 39.43
CA CYS A 51 -23.55 33.02 38.44
C CYS A 51 -22.61 32.04 37.72
N LYS A 52 -21.37 32.45 37.43
CA LYS A 52 -20.33 31.56 36.86
C LYS A 52 -19.98 30.42 37.81
N ARG A 53 -19.73 30.72 39.09
CA ARG A 53 -19.43 29.70 40.13
C ARG A 53 -20.58 28.72 40.30
N ARG A 54 -21.82 29.20 40.25
CA ARG A 54 -23.04 28.39 40.35
C ARG A 54 -23.41 27.66 39.05
N ARG A 55 -22.67 27.89 37.96
CA ARG A 55 -22.91 27.31 36.63
C ARG A 55 -24.34 27.56 36.11
N VAL A 56 -24.90 28.76 36.37
CA VAL A 56 -26.23 29.20 35.91
C VAL A 56 -26.13 30.42 34.97
N LYS A 57 -27.14 30.65 34.12
CA LYS A 57 -27.18 31.79 33.18
C LYS A 57 -27.28 33.12 33.96
N CYS A 58 -26.37 34.06 33.67
CA CYS A 58 -26.39 35.40 34.24
C CYS A 58 -27.27 36.32 33.38
N SER A 59 -28.09 37.19 34.01
CA SER A 59 -28.90 38.17 33.28
C SER A 59 -28.13 39.44 32.86
N GLU A 60 -26.88 39.58 33.33
CA GLU A 60 -25.93 40.66 32.98
C GLU A 60 -26.39 42.10 33.28
N HIS A 61 -27.49 42.27 34.02
CA HIS A 61 -27.93 43.58 34.50
C HIS A 61 -26.92 44.11 35.53
N ARG A 62 -26.59 45.40 35.43
CA ARG A 62 -25.73 46.12 36.38
C ARG A 62 -26.59 47.12 37.16
N PRO A 63 -26.32 47.36 38.46
CA PRO A 63 -25.19 46.86 39.24
C PRO A 63 -25.31 45.40 39.69
N GLU A 64 -26.51 44.82 39.74
CA GLU A 64 -26.74 43.43 40.16
C GLU A 64 -27.57 42.63 39.15
N CYS A 65 -27.19 41.37 38.88
CA CYS A 65 -27.98 40.49 38.02
C CYS A 65 -29.25 39.99 38.74
N GLN A 66 -30.31 39.73 37.98
CA GLN A 66 -31.60 39.29 38.52
C GLN A 66 -31.49 37.99 39.34
N GLY A 67 -30.59 37.09 38.95
CA GLY A 67 -30.36 35.83 39.65
C GLY A 67 -29.69 35.99 41.02
N CYS A 68 -28.73 36.92 41.13
CA CYS A 68 -28.10 37.27 42.40
C CYS A 68 -29.05 38.07 43.30
N ARG A 69 -29.86 38.97 42.72
CA ARG A 69 -30.86 39.76 43.45
C ARG A 69 -31.92 38.88 44.12
N ARG A 70 -32.49 37.91 43.40
CA ARG A 70 -33.48 36.96 43.98
C ARG A 70 -32.89 36.11 45.09
N MET A 71 -31.60 35.81 45.00
CA MET A 71 -30.89 34.94 45.93
C MET A 71 -30.15 35.71 47.04
N ARG A 72 -30.33 37.04 47.11
CA ARG A 72 -29.65 37.96 48.04
C ARG A 72 -28.15 37.66 48.19
N SER A 73 -27.49 37.39 47.07
CA SER A 73 -26.06 37.06 47.04
C SER A 73 -25.25 38.24 46.46
N PRO A 74 -24.04 38.53 46.97
CA PRO A 74 -23.24 39.67 46.51
C PRO A 74 -22.86 39.52 45.02
N CYS A 75 -23.37 40.41 44.16
CA CYS A 75 -23.17 40.33 42.71
C CYS A 75 -21.92 41.10 42.29
N VAL A 76 -20.82 40.39 42.04
CA VAL A 76 -19.54 41.01 41.62
C VAL A 76 -19.24 40.66 40.15
N TYR A 77 -19.06 41.70 39.33
CA TYR A 77 -18.61 41.57 37.94
C TYR A 77 -17.08 41.77 37.86
N PRO A 78 -16.39 41.12 36.91
CA PRO A 78 -14.98 41.40 36.67
C PRO A 78 -14.79 42.86 36.27
N ALA A 79 -13.78 43.51 36.84
CA ALA A 79 -13.39 44.86 36.47
C ALA A 79 -12.98 44.89 34.99
N VAL A 80 -13.42 45.92 34.27
CA VAL A 80 -12.95 46.16 32.90
C VAL A 80 -11.50 46.62 33.03
N VAL A 81 -10.56 45.76 32.65
CA VAL A 81 -9.17 46.17 32.50
C VAL A 81 -9.12 47.12 31.31
N LEU A 82 -8.97 48.42 31.56
CA LEU A 82 -8.62 49.37 30.52
C LEU A 82 -7.19 49.05 30.06
N PRO A 83 -6.93 48.90 28.75
CA PRO A 83 -5.60 48.58 28.26
C PRO A 83 -4.63 49.71 28.61
N ASP A 84 -3.43 49.32 29.06
CA ASP A 84 -2.32 50.23 29.36
C ASP A 84 -1.89 50.96 28.07
N PRO A 85 -1.89 52.31 28.03
CA PRO A 85 -1.51 53.07 26.85
C PRO A 85 -0.03 52.90 26.44
N ARG A 86 0.78 52.15 27.20
CA ARG A 86 2.18 51.83 26.84
C ARG A 86 2.39 50.48 26.14
N THR A 87 1.33 49.70 25.92
CA THR A 87 1.40 48.52 25.06
C THR A 87 1.12 48.92 23.61
N VAL A 88 2.17 49.30 22.89
CA VAL A 88 2.13 49.29 21.42
C VAL A 88 1.72 47.87 21.02
N PRO A 89 0.63 47.65 20.26
CA PRO A 89 0.38 46.33 19.70
C PRO A 89 1.58 46.03 18.79
N SER A 90 2.43 45.09 19.19
CA SER A 90 3.39 44.51 18.25
C SER A 90 2.58 44.07 17.04
N ALA A 91 2.88 44.65 15.87
CA ALA A 91 2.20 44.33 14.63
C ALA A 91 2.04 42.81 14.50
N PRO A 92 0.89 42.30 14.01
CA PRO A 92 0.68 40.85 13.91
C PRO A 92 1.85 40.25 13.13
N THR A 93 2.69 39.48 13.82
CA THR A 93 3.87 38.87 13.21
C THR A 93 3.33 37.79 12.26
N VAL A 94 3.31 38.08 10.96
CA VAL A 94 2.86 37.14 9.94
C VAL A 94 3.81 35.94 9.97
N LYS A 95 3.36 34.81 10.52
CA LYS A 95 4.11 33.55 10.50
C LYS A 95 3.86 32.86 9.16
N VAL A 96 4.84 32.93 8.27
CA VAL A 96 4.81 32.21 6.99
C VAL A 96 5.16 30.74 7.23
N CYS A 97 4.33 29.82 6.71
CA CYS A 97 4.60 28.39 6.76
C CYS A 97 5.66 28.01 5.71
N LEU A 98 6.92 27.88 6.12
CA LEU A 98 8.03 27.57 5.21
C LEU A 98 7.88 26.21 4.52
N ASP A 99 7.25 25.23 5.18
CA ASP A 99 6.98 23.92 4.58
C ASP A 99 6.04 24.03 3.38
N HIS A 100 5.01 24.88 3.45
CA HIS A 100 4.10 25.09 2.32
C HIS A 100 4.83 25.74 1.13
N LEU A 101 5.72 26.70 1.38
CA LEU A 101 6.55 27.29 0.32
C LEU A 101 7.45 26.25 -0.33
N ARG A 102 8.04 25.36 0.49
CA ARG A 102 8.87 24.25 0.00
C ARG A 102 8.07 23.28 -0.86
N PHE A 103 6.88 22.86 -0.42
CA PHE A 103 6.03 21.96 -1.19
C PHE A 103 5.56 22.60 -2.48
N PHE A 104 5.20 23.88 -2.47
CA PHE A 104 4.81 24.61 -3.67
C PHE A 104 5.95 24.69 -4.70
N HIS A 105 7.16 25.00 -4.25
CA HIS A 105 8.34 24.97 -5.12
C HIS A 105 8.59 23.56 -5.68
N HIS A 106 8.51 22.53 -4.83
CA HIS A 106 8.71 21.14 -5.23
C HIS A 106 7.65 20.65 -6.25
N PHE A 107 6.40 21.12 -6.10
CA PHE A 107 5.34 20.88 -7.08
C PHE A 107 5.72 21.38 -8.46
N LEU A 108 6.15 22.64 -8.56
CA LEU A 108 6.53 23.27 -9.83
C LEU A 108 7.77 22.64 -10.46
N ALA A 109 8.72 22.18 -9.64
CA ALA A 109 9.99 21.64 -10.12
C ALA A 109 9.89 20.17 -10.56
N GLU A 110 9.24 19.31 -9.77
CA GLU A 110 9.37 17.86 -9.95
C GLU A 110 8.09 17.05 -9.67
N ALA A 111 7.17 17.53 -8.84
CA ALA A 111 6.04 16.71 -8.35
C ALA A 111 4.70 16.92 -9.09
N TYR A 112 4.64 17.79 -10.10
CA TYR A 112 3.43 17.93 -10.91
C TYR A 112 3.12 16.62 -11.67
N PRO A 113 1.84 16.31 -11.93
CA PRO A 113 1.47 15.10 -12.65
C PRO A 113 2.12 14.98 -14.04
N PRO A 114 2.80 13.85 -14.34
CA PRO A 114 3.59 13.70 -15.57
C PRO A 114 2.77 13.48 -16.85
N HIS A 115 1.44 13.39 -16.76
CA HIS A 115 0.57 13.11 -17.90
C HIS A 115 -0.39 14.28 -18.15
N PRO A 116 -0.70 14.59 -19.44
CA PRO A 116 -0.02 14.13 -20.66
C PRO A 116 1.46 14.53 -20.72
N TYR A 117 2.27 13.84 -21.53
CA TYR A 117 3.69 14.16 -21.65
C TYR A 117 3.86 15.60 -22.19
N GLY A 118 4.72 16.39 -21.52
CA GLY A 118 4.94 17.80 -21.85
C GLY A 118 3.88 18.78 -21.31
N ALA A 119 3.03 18.38 -20.36
CA ALA A 119 2.01 19.25 -19.76
C ALA A 119 2.52 20.23 -18.67
N SER A 120 3.82 20.57 -18.65
CA SER A 120 4.42 21.41 -17.60
C SER A 120 3.79 22.81 -17.53
N THR A 121 3.46 23.40 -18.68
CA THR A 121 2.81 24.73 -18.76
C THR A 121 1.42 24.72 -18.14
N VAL A 122 0.63 23.68 -18.39
CA VAL A 122 -0.70 23.49 -17.78
C VAL A 122 -0.59 23.45 -16.25
N TRP A 123 0.41 22.75 -15.72
CA TRP A 123 0.59 22.66 -14.27
C TRP A 123 1.14 23.95 -13.64
N GLN A 124 1.84 24.78 -14.41
CA GLN A 124 2.20 26.14 -13.98
C GLN A 124 0.96 27.04 -13.88
N ASP A 125 0.05 26.97 -14.86
CA ASP A 125 -1.23 27.70 -14.82
C ASP A 125 -2.10 27.23 -13.65
N VAL A 126 -2.15 25.92 -13.39
CA VAL A 126 -2.82 25.35 -12.21
C VAL A 126 -2.20 25.85 -10.90
N ALA A 127 -0.87 25.94 -10.81
CA ALA A 127 -0.21 26.47 -9.63
C ALA A 127 -0.57 27.95 -9.41
N ALA A 128 -0.68 28.75 -10.48
CA ALA A 128 -1.15 30.13 -10.38
C ALA A 128 -2.62 30.21 -9.95
N LEU A 129 -3.48 29.33 -10.47
CA LEU A 129 -4.90 29.25 -10.11
C LEU A 129 -5.08 28.88 -8.63
N SER A 130 -4.17 28.08 -8.06
CA SER A 130 -4.25 27.62 -6.66
C SER A 130 -4.31 28.76 -5.63
N HIS A 131 -3.79 29.95 -5.95
CA HIS A 131 -3.86 31.13 -5.07
C HIS A 131 -5.29 31.64 -4.82
N GLN A 132 -6.25 31.21 -5.64
CA GLN A 132 -7.66 31.62 -5.55
C GLN A 132 -8.55 30.55 -4.89
N TYR A 133 -8.05 29.32 -4.75
CA TYR A 133 -8.83 28.16 -4.32
C TYR A 133 -8.08 27.34 -3.26
N ASP A 134 -8.51 27.46 -1.99
CA ASP A 134 -7.85 26.77 -0.86
C ASP A 134 -7.78 25.25 -1.01
N PHE A 135 -8.82 24.63 -1.57
CA PHE A 135 -8.85 23.18 -1.80
C PHE A 135 -7.84 22.75 -2.88
N LEU A 136 -7.64 23.58 -3.92
CA LEU A 136 -6.66 23.34 -4.96
C LEU A 136 -5.24 23.52 -4.40
N ALA A 137 -4.98 24.61 -3.68
CA ALA A 137 -3.71 24.81 -2.98
C ALA A 137 -3.38 23.63 -2.06
N SER A 138 -4.35 23.19 -1.25
CA SER A 138 -4.19 22.03 -0.37
C SER A 138 -3.85 20.76 -1.17
N SER A 139 -4.48 20.53 -2.33
CA SER A 139 -4.27 19.32 -3.14
C SER A 139 -2.86 19.25 -3.77
N ILE A 140 -2.36 20.36 -4.34
CA ILE A 140 -1.03 20.40 -4.96
C ILE A 140 0.09 20.33 -3.91
N LEU A 141 -0.13 20.95 -2.75
CA LEU A 141 0.80 20.88 -1.62
C LEU A 141 0.82 19.46 -1.03
N ALA A 142 -0.34 18.79 -0.93
CA ALA A 142 -0.45 17.42 -0.45
C ALA A 142 0.30 16.44 -1.37
N LEU A 143 0.12 16.58 -2.69
CA LEU A 143 0.85 15.81 -3.69
C LEU A 143 2.37 16.03 -3.57
N ALA A 144 2.81 17.29 -3.51
CA ALA A 144 4.24 17.59 -3.42
C ALA A 144 4.88 17.13 -2.10
N ALA A 145 4.18 17.27 -0.97
CA ALA A 145 4.64 16.74 0.32
C ALA A 145 4.76 15.21 0.29
N GLN A 146 3.79 14.51 -0.29
CA GLN A 146 3.82 13.06 -0.45
C GLN A 146 4.95 12.62 -1.38
N HIS A 147 5.10 13.27 -2.53
CA HIS A 147 6.17 12.99 -3.48
C HIS A 147 7.54 13.21 -2.83
N LEU A 148 7.73 14.33 -2.13
CA LEU A 148 8.97 14.66 -1.43
C LEU A 148 9.30 13.65 -0.32
N THR A 149 8.29 13.12 0.37
CA THR A 149 8.45 12.04 1.37
C THR A 149 8.97 10.76 0.74
N VAL A 150 8.53 10.45 -0.50
CA VAL A 150 8.96 9.24 -1.22
C VAL A 150 10.31 9.42 -1.91
N THR A 151 10.64 10.64 -2.36
CA THR A 151 11.88 10.91 -3.11
C THR A 151 13.04 11.38 -2.24
N ASN A 152 12.79 11.96 -1.06
CA ASN A 152 13.80 12.58 -0.20
C ASN A 152 13.81 11.97 1.21
N LYS A 153 14.88 12.20 1.97
CA LYS A 153 15.09 11.63 3.33
C LYS A 153 14.28 12.30 4.45
N ALA A 154 13.37 13.23 4.13
CA ALA A 154 12.56 13.95 5.11
C ALA A 154 11.13 13.42 5.07
N ASP A 155 10.56 13.13 6.25
CA ASP A 155 9.21 12.58 6.37
C ASP A 155 8.17 13.69 6.53
N TYR A 156 7.30 13.83 5.53
CA TYR A 156 6.17 14.76 5.54
C TYR A 156 4.81 14.05 5.50
N SER A 157 4.75 12.76 5.88
CA SER A 157 3.54 11.94 5.78
C SER A 157 2.34 12.57 6.50
N MET A 158 2.56 13.13 7.70
CA MET A 158 1.50 13.77 8.48
C MET A 158 1.00 15.06 7.81
N GLN A 159 1.91 15.89 7.29
CA GLN A 159 1.56 17.12 6.57
C GLN A 159 0.78 16.79 5.29
N ALA A 160 1.29 15.83 4.51
CA ALA A 160 0.65 15.36 3.27
C ALA A 160 -0.77 14.84 3.52
N LEU A 161 -0.98 14.08 4.61
CA LEU A 161 -2.29 13.56 4.99
C LEU A 161 -3.25 14.67 5.44
N ASN A 162 -2.79 15.60 6.27
CA ASN A 162 -3.61 16.73 6.73
C ASN A 162 -4.05 17.63 5.57
N LEU A 163 -3.12 17.95 4.66
CA LEU A 163 -3.41 18.73 3.45
C LEU A 163 -4.37 17.97 2.52
N ARG A 164 -4.24 16.65 2.39
CA ARG A 164 -5.18 15.80 1.64
C ARG A 164 -6.60 15.85 2.22
N ILE A 165 -6.74 15.74 3.54
CA ILE A 165 -8.04 15.82 4.23
C ILE A 165 -8.67 17.19 3.98
N SER A 166 -7.89 18.27 4.09
CA SER A 166 -8.35 19.63 3.79
C SER A 166 -8.83 19.75 2.33
N ALA A 167 -8.03 19.26 1.39
CA ALA A 167 -8.35 19.26 -0.04
C ALA A 167 -9.64 18.50 -0.36
N ILE A 168 -9.82 17.28 0.18
CA ILE A 168 -11.02 16.46 -0.06
C ILE A 168 -12.27 17.13 0.50
N LYS A 169 -12.19 17.69 1.72
CA LYS A 169 -13.32 18.43 2.31
C LYS A 169 -13.70 19.63 1.46
N GLY A 170 -12.73 20.47 1.12
CA GLY A 170 -12.97 21.66 0.30
C GLY A 170 -13.42 21.33 -1.13
N LEU A 171 -12.93 20.24 -1.72
CA LEU A 171 -13.39 19.78 -3.03
C LEU A 171 -14.84 19.29 -2.98
N ASN A 172 -15.23 18.52 -1.95
CA ASN A 172 -16.61 18.09 -1.77
C ASN A 172 -17.56 19.27 -1.56
N ASP A 173 -17.15 20.26 -0.76
CA ASP A 173 -17.90 21.49 -0.56
C ASP A 173 -18.05 22.25 -1.90
N ALA A 174 -16.97 22.35 -2.68
CA ALA A 174 -17.02 22.97 -4.00
C ALA A 174 -17.93 22.21 -4.97
N LEU A 175 -17.89 20.86 -5.00
CA LEU A 175 -18.73 20.02 -5.85
C LEU A 175 -20.23 20.12 -5.48
N SER A 176 -20.55 20.43 -4.22
CA SER A 176 -21.93 20.67 -3.78
C SER A 176 -22.52 21.99 -4.31
N GLN A 177 -21.65 22.90 -4.80
CA GLN A 177 -22.04 24.20 -5.33
C GLN A 177 -22.07 24.20 -6.86
N PRO A 178 -22.97 24.98 -7.49
CA PRO A 178 -23.00 25.12 -8.94
C PRO A 178 -21.65 25.62 -9.47
N CYS A 179 -21.25 25.11 -10.63
CA CYS A 179 -20.02 25.52 -11.32
C CYS A 179 -20.35 26.69 -12.23
N ASN A 180 -19.91 27.89 -11.87
CA ASN A 180 -20.33 29.13 -12.56
C ASN A 180 -19.30 29.62 -13.58
N THR A 181 -18.02 29.30 -13.39
CA THR A 181 -16.93 29.75 -14.25
C THR A 181 -16.06 28.59 -14.74
N ALA A 182 -15.35 28.79 -15.85
CA ALA A 182 -14.35 27.84 -16.33
C ALA A 182 -13.21 27.65 -15.31
N ALA A 183 -12.84 28.70 -14.56
CA ALA A 183 -11.85 28.63 -13.49
C ALA A 183 -12.31 27.71 -12.34
N ASP A 184 -13.60 27.72 -11.98
CA ASP A 184 -14.14 26.80 -10.97
C ASP A 184 -14.06 25.34 -11.43
N ALA A 185 -14.37 25.08 -12.70
CA ALA A 185 -14.28 23.76 -13.30
C ALA A 185 -12.82 23.27 -13.34
N ASP A 186 -11.91 24.14 -13.79
CA ASP A 186 -10.47 23.87 -13.85
C ASP A 186 -9.90 23.62 -12.46
N ALA A 187 -10.30 24.39 -11.44
CA ALA A 187 -9.82 24.19 -10.08
C ALA A 187 -10.27 22.83 -9.52
N ARG A 188 -11.54 22.46 -9.72
CA ARG A 188 -12.08 21.14 -9.30
C ARG A 188 -11.37 19.99 -10.03
N CYS A 189 -11.15 20.13 -11.33
CA CYS A 189 -10.45 19.15 -12.16
C CYS A 189 -8.98 18.99 -11.74
N ALA A 190 -8.26 20.10 -11.57
CA ALA A 190 -6.88 20.09 -11.13
C ALA A 190 -6.73 19.44 -9.74
N ALA A 191 -7.63 19.75 -8.81
CA ALA A 191 -7.59 19.21 -7.46
C ALA A 191 -7.79 17.69 -7.43
N ILE A 192 -8.76 17.15 -8.18
CA ILE A 192 -8.99 15.70 -8.24
C ILE A 192 -7.85 14.96 -8.93
N ILE A 193 -7.22 15.57 -9.95
CA ILE A 193 -6.01 15.01 -10.58
C ILE A 193 -4.85 14.96 -9.58
N ALA A 194 -4.58 16.06 -8.87
CA ALA A 194 -3.52 16.11 -7.87
C ALA A 194 -3.73 15.06 -6.76
N LEU A 195 -4.96 14.91 -6.28
CA LEU A 195 -5.34 13.88 -5.30
C LEU A 195 -5.18 12.45 -5.84
N THR A 196 -5.50 12.23 -7.13
CA THR A 196 -5.32 10.94 -7.81
C THR A 196 -3.85 10.55 -7.86
N PHE A 197 -2.99 11.46 -8.33
CA PHE A 197 -1.55 11.21 -8.38
C PHE A 197 -0.94 11.09 -6.98
N GLN A 198 -1.45 11.81 -5.98
CA GLN A 198 -1.01 11.64 -4.60
C GLN A 198 -1.27 10.20 -4.12
N SER A 199 -2.42 9.60 -4.46
CA SER A 199 -2.73 8.20 -4.11
C SER A 199 -1.67 7.21 -4.62
N THR A 200 -1.05 7.48 -5.79
CA THR A 200 0.02 6.61 -6.34
C THR A 200 1.30 6.60 -5.50
N TYR A 201 1.50 7.61 -4.67
CA TYR A 201 2.65 7.75 -3.78
C TYR A 201 2.33 7.37 -2.32
N MET A 202 1.08 6.98 -2.02
CA MET A 202 0.66 6.56 -0.68
C MET A 202 0.91 5.06 -0.45
N PRO A 203 1.30 4.65 0.77
CA PRO A 203 1.21 3.25 1.16
C PRO A 203 -0.25 2.81 1.13
N ASP A 204 -0.53 1.65 0.53
CA ASP A 204 -1.87 1.07 0.35
C ASP A 204 -2.89 1.92 -0.44
N GLY A 205 -2.44 2.92 -1.20
CA GLY A 205 -3.30 3.87 -1.91
C GLY A 205 -4.02 3.36 -3.16
N LEU A 206 -4.04 2.05 -3.42
CA LEU A 206 -4.63 1.48 -4.64
C LEU A 206 -6.13 1.73 -4.72
N MET A 207 -6.86 1.52 -3.62
CA MET A 207 -8.32 1.72 -3.61
C MET A 207 -8.67 3.20 -3.73
N GLU A 208 -7.93 4.07 -3.06
CA GLU A 208 -8.03 5.51 -3.17
C GLU A 208 -7.69 5.98 -4.58
N PHE A 209 -6.71 5.37 -5.23
CA PHE A 209 -6.37 5.67 -6.62
C PHE A 209 -7.53 5.32 -7.57
N LEU A 210 -8.10 4.12 -7.45
CA LEU A 210 -9.24 3.69 -8.28
C LEU A 210 -10.46 4.60 -8.07
N ALA A 211 -10.77 4.95 -6.82
CA ALA A 211 -11.86 5.86 -6.49
C ALA A 211 -11.62 7.28 -7.04
N MET A 212 -10.42 7.82 -6.89
CA MET A 212 -10.08 9.16 -7.36
C MET A 212 -10.05 9.26 -8.90
N ILE A 213 -9.58 8.22 -9.61
CA ILE A 213 -9.65 8.14 -11.08
C ILE A 213 -11.10 8.24 -11.57
N ARG A 214 -12.03 7.53 -10.90
CA ARG A 214 -13.46 7.58 -11.23
C ARG A 214 -14.03 8.99 -11.03
N GLY A 215 -13.69 9.63 -9.91
CA GLY A 215 -14.07 11.02 -9.64
C GLY A 215 -13.50 12.01 -10.65
N TRP A 216 -12.23 11.84 -11.05
CA TRP A 216 -11.59 12.67 -12.06
C TRP A 216 -12.34 12.58 -13.39
N MET A 217 -12.63 11.37 -13.88
CA MET A 217 -13.34 11.22 -15.14
C MET A 217 -14.75 11.81 -15.11
N LEU A 218 -15.47 11.67 -13.99
CA LEU A 218 -16.78 12.30 -13.82
C LEU A 218 -16.68 13.83 -13.94
N ILE A 219 -15.75 14.46 -13.21
CA ILE A 219 -15.53 15.90 -13.27
C ILE A 219 -15.11 16.35 -14.67
N ALA A 220 -14.17 15.65 -15.31
CA ALA A 220 -13.65 15.99 -16.64
C ALA A 220 -14.75 15.93 -17.71
N THR A 221 -15.68 14.97 -17.62
CA THR A 221 -16.76 14.79 -18.60
C THR A 221 -18.00 15.64 -18.33
N THR A 222 -18.24 16.05 -17.08
CA THR A 222 -19.45 16.81 -16.70
C THR A 222 -19.21 18.30 -16.53
N LEU A 223 -18.02 18.72 -16.08
CA LEU A 223 -17.73 20.12 -15.71
C LEU A 223 -16.76 20.82 -16.66
N VAL A 224 -15.89 20.07 -17.37
CA VAL A 224 -14.81 20.63 -18.22
C VAL A 224 -15.19 20.63 -19.71
N THR A 225 -16.38 20.13 -20.08
CA THR A 225 -16.79 20.03 -21.48
C THR A 225 -17.15 21.38 -22.10
N GLY A 226 -16.55 21.69 -23.26
CA GLY A 226 -16.98 22.81 -24.12
C GLY A 226 -16.44 24.19 -23.76
N HIS A 227 -15.38 24.30 -22.96
CA HIS A 227 -14.72 25.59 -22.68
C HIS A 227 -13.39 25.71 -23.45
N GLU A 228 -13.39 26.44 -24.56
CA GLU A 228 -12.17 26.84 -25.29
C GLU A 228 -11.17 27.61 -24.39
N THR A 229 -11.68 28.17 -23.29
CA THR A 229 -10.96 28.94 -22.26
C THR A 229 -10.40 28.09 -21.12
N SER A 230 -10.69 26.78 -21.06
CA SER A 230 -10.18 25.90 -19.99
C SER A 230 -8.66 25.70 -20.09
N ILE A 231 -7.99 25.67 -18.94
CA ILE A 231 -6.57 25.27 -18.82
C ILE A 231 -6.37 23.84 -19.37
N PHE A 232 -7.37 22.97 -19.19
CA PHE A 232 -7.36 21.57 -19.62
C PHE A 232 -7.94 21.33 -21.02
N ARG A 233 -8.16 22.38 -21.83
CA ARG A 233 -8.71 22.26 -23.20
C ARG A 233 -7.95 21.27 -24.11
N HIS A 234 -6.65 21.08 -23.88
CA HIS A 234 -5.81 20.14 -24.62
C HIS A 234 -5.65 18.79 -23.92
N PHE A 235 -6.31 18.52 -22.79
CA PHE A 235 -6.34 17.21 -22.15
C PHE A 235 -7.41 16.33 -22.81
N THR A 236 -7.33 16.23 -24.14
CA THR A 236 -8.19 15.37 -24.93
C THR A 236 -7.54 14.00 -25.10
N ARG A 237 -8.35 13.00 -25.46
CA ARG A 237 -7.84 11.66 -25.82
C ARG A 237 -6.80 11.75 -26.94
N ALA A 238 -7.05 12.58 -27.97
CA ALA A 238 -6.14 12.75 -29.10
C ALA A 238 -4.79 13.35 -28.68
N SER A 239 -4.82 14.35 -27.80
CA SER A 239 -3.59 14.97 -27.27
C SER A 239 -2.79 14.02 -26.38
N TRP A 240 -3.48 13.23 -25.54
CA TRP A 240 -2.82 12.21 -24.73
C TRP A 240 -2.12 11.18 -25.62
N VAL A 241 -2.82 10.64 -26.62
CA VAL A 241 -2.27 9.71 -27.61
C VAL A 241 -1.06 10.30 -28.34
N GLY A 242 -1.19 11.50 -28.91
CA GLY A 242 -0.09 12.14 -29.63
C GLY A 242 1.10 12.52 -28.73
N SER A 243 0.88 12.81 -27.44
CA SER A 243 1.98 13.04 -26.48
C SER A 243 2.76 11.75 -26.19
N MET A 244 2.07 10.62 -26.15
CA MET A 244 2.65 9.31 -25.87
C MET A 244 3.35 8.73 -27.09
N GLU A 245 2.83 8.97 -28.29
CA GLU A 245 3.52 8.63 -29.55
C GLU A 245 4.87 9.33 -29.65
N ARG A 246 4.90 10.65 -29.41
CA ARG A 246 6.16 11.41 -29.34
C ARG A 246 7.10 10.87 -28.27
N TYR A 247 6.59 10.55 -27.08
CA TYR A 247 7.40 9.94 -26.02
C TYR A 247 8.01 8.60 -26.48
N ILE A 248 7.24 7.73 -27.16
CA ILE A 248 7.76 6.47 -27.69
C ILE A 248 8.81 6.71 -28.78
N GLU A 249 8.57 7.64 -29.70
CA GLU A 249 9.50 7.99 -30.78
C GLU A 249 10.85 8.53 -30.23
N GLU A 250 10.80 9.31 -29.15
CA GLU A 250 11.99 9.81 -28.43
C GLU A 250 12.76 8.68 -27.71
N GLN A 251 12.09 7.61 -27.30
CA GLN A 251 12.71 6.43 -26.71
C GLN A 251 13.18 5.48 -27.82
N HIS A 252 14.38 5.70 -28.37
CA HIS A 252 15.03 4.83 -29.38
C HIS A 252 14.68 3.34 -29.18
N GLU A 253 14.20 2.68 -30.25
CA GLU A 253 13.71 1.30 -30.36
C GLU A 253 14.55 0.26 -29.58
N THR A 254 14.39 0.24 -28.27
CA THR A 254 15.03 -0.75 -27.43
C THR A 254 14.03 -1.89 -27.35
N LYS A 255 14.18 -2.89 -28.20
CA LYS A 255 13.31 -4.06 -28.26
C LYS A 255 13.45 -4.85 -26.95
N TYR A 256 12.61 -4.51 -25.97
CA TYR A 256 12.54 -5.23 -24.70
C TYR A 256 11.76 -6.52 -24.93
N ASP A 257 12.45 -7.65 -24.93
CA ASP A 257 11.81 -8.96 -24.80
C ASP A 257 11.22 -9.06 -23.37
N MET A 258 9.99 -8.57 -23.22
CA MET A 258 9.23 -8.64 -21.98
C MET A 258 8.62 -10.04 -21.87
N PRO A 259 9.03 -10.87 -20.89
CA PRO A 259 8.47 -12.20 -20.72
C PRO A 259 7.05 -12.11 -20.14
N THR A 260 6.06 -11.86 -20.99
CA THR A 260 4.64 -11.76 -20.59
C THR A 260 3.94 -13.13 -20.49
N GLU A 261 4.62 -14.22 -20.82
CA GLU A 261 4.06 -15.58 -20.79
C GLU A 261 3.63 -16.01 -19.39
N ASP A 262 4.48 -15.80 -18.37
CA ASP A 262 4.14 -16.15 -17.00
C ASP A 262 3.01 -15.25 -16.44
N PHE A 263 2.94 -13.99 -16.91
CA PHE A 263 1.84 -13.08 -16.59
C PHE A 263 0.51 -13.56 -17.18
N LEU A 264 0.51 -13.93 -18.47
CA LEU A 264 -0.66 -14.49 -19.16
C LEU A 264 -1.11 -15.83 -18.53
N ALA A 265 -0.16 -16.70 -18.17
CA ALA A 265 -0.46 -17.96 -17.49
C ALA A 265 -1.10 -17.73 -16.12
N SER A 266 -0.61 -16.76 -15.35
CA SER A 266 -1.20 -16.36 -14.06
C SER A 266 -2.64 -15.88 -14.24
N LEU A 267 -2.91 -15.02 -15.23
CA LEU A 267 -4.27 -14.57 -15.55
C LEU A 267 -5.20 -15.73 -15.92
N GLY A 268 -4.70 -16.74 -16.63
CA GLY A 268 -5.45 -17.96 -16.96
C GLY A 268 -5.82 -18.81 -15.73
N ILE A 269 -5.00 -18.79 -14.67
CA ILE A 269 -5.31 -19.46 -13.40
C ILE A 269 -6.40 -18.69 -12.63
N VAL A 270 -6.42 -17.36 -12.73
CA VAL A 270 -7.40 -16.51 -12.06
C VAL A 270 -8.75 -16.54 -12.75
N GLN A 271 -8.78 -16.69 -14.08
CA GLN A 271 -10.00 -16.64 -14.89
C GLN A 271 -11.17 -17.49 -14.35
N PRO A 272 -11.00 -18.76 -13.93
CA PRO A 272 -12.11 -19.58 -13.42
C PRO A 272 -12.69 -19.10 -12.08
N LEU A 273 -11.96 -18.25 -11.34
CA LEU A 273 -12.38 -17.70 -10.06
C LEU A 273 -13.23 -16.44 -10.21
N LEU A 274 -13.29 -15.86 -11.41
CA LEU A 274 -14.02 -14.62 -11.69
C LEU A 274 -15.46 -14.94 -12.07
N GLN A 275 -16.41 -14.28 -11.40
CA GLN A 275 -17.84 -14.47 -11.61
C GLN A 275 -18.54 -13.19 -12.07
N GLY A 276 -17.93 -12.03 -11.82
CA GLY A 276 -18.47 -10.71 -12.16
C GLY A 276 -18.16 -10.30 -13.60
N LYS A 277 -19.12 -9.64 -14.26
CA LYS A 277 -18.93 -9.03 -15.59
C LYS A 277 -17.76 -8.04 -15.60
N ALA A 278 -17.68 -7.19 -14.58
CA ALA A 278 -16.60 -6.21 -14.41
C ALA A 278 -15.21 -6.88 -14.28
N GLU A 279 -15.13 -8.02 -13.59
CA GLU A 279 -13.89 -8.79 -13.43
C GLU A 279 -13.42 -9.38 -14.76
N LEU A 280 -14.35 -9.95 -15.54
CA LEU A 280 -14.05 -10.53 -16.84
C LEU A 280 -13.63 -9.48 -17.87
N GLU A 281 -14.26 -8.31 -17.87
CA GLU A 281 -13.87 -7.18 -18.74
C GLU A 281 -12.48 -6.64 -18.37
N TYR A 282 -12.18 -6.56 -17.07
CA TYR A 282 -10.87 -6.15 -16.58
C TYR A 282 -9.78 -7.18 -16.92
N LEU A 283 -10.06 -8.47 -16.74
CA LEU A 283 -9.19 -9.58 -17.15
C LEU A 283 -8.89 -9.51 -18.65
N SER A 284 -9.92 -9.33 -19.49
CA SER A 284 -9.77 -9.22 -20.94
C SER A 284 -8.84 -8.07 -21.33
N SER A 285 -8.98 -6.92 -20.68
CA SER A 285 -8.13 -5.75 -20.89
C SER A 285 -6.66 -6.03 -20.51
N LEU A 286 -6.41 -6.73 -19.39
CA LEU A 286 -5.07 -7.13 -18.96
C LEU A 286 -4.41 -8.14 -19.92
N VAL A 287 -5.17 -9.13 -20.39
CA VAL A 287 -4.70 -10.10 -21.37
C VAL A 287 -4.32 -9.39 -22.68
N LYS A 288 -5.21 -8.52 -23.17
CA LYS A 288 -4.97 -7.75 -24.39
C LYS A 288 -3.73 -6.85 -24.28
N LEU A 289 -3.57 -6.16 -23.15
CA LEU A 289 -2.38 -5.35 -22.86
C LEU A 289 -1.09 -6.20 -22.91
N ALA A 290 -1.10 -7.37 -22.26
CA ALA A 290 0.06 -8.26 -22.21
C ALA A 290 0.41 -8.85 -23.59
N VAL A 291 -0.59 -9.13 -24.44
CA VAL A 291 -0.38 -9.56 -25.82
C VAL A 291 0.18 -8.42 -26.67
N LEU A 292 -0.45 -7.24 -26.63
CA LEU A 292 -0.01 -6.07 -27.40
C LEU A 292 1.41 -5.62 -27.02
N SER A 293 1.78 -5.76 -25.75
CA SER A 293 3.13 -5.37 -25.29
C SER A 293 4.26 -6.16 -25.97
N LYS A 294 3.96 -7.33 -26.56
CA LYS A 294 4.92 -8.12 -27.34
C LYS A 294 5.01 -7.68 -28.79
N THR A 295 3.90 -7.25 -29.39
CA THR A 295 3.78 -7.01 -30.83
C THR A 295 3.92 -5.53 -31.19
N SER A 296 3.38 -4.65 -30.36
CA SER A 296 3.33 -3.20 -30.57
C SER A 296 3.32 -2.47 -29.23
N PRO A 297 4.49 -2.00 -28.75
CA PRO A 297 4.58 -1.18 -27.54
C PRO A 297 3.68 0.07 -27.61
N ARG A 298 3.49 0.63 -28.81
CA ARG A 298 2.56 1.72 -29.08
C ARG A 298 1.12 1.31 -28.78
N ASP A 299 0.64 0.22 -29.37
CA ASP A 299 -0.75 -0.22 -29.17
C ASP A 299 -0.99 -0.70 -27.73
N ALA A 300 0.02 -1.30 -27.09
CA ALA A 300 -0.03 -1.64 -25.68
C ALA A 300 -0.22 -0.39 -24.81
N LEU A 301 0.53 0.68 -25.09
CA LEU A 301 0.41 1.95 -24.37
C LEU A 301 -0.95 2.61 -24.59
N LEU A 302 -1.53 2.50 -25.79
CA LEU A 302 -2.90 2.95 -26.06
C LEU A 302 -3.94 2.12 -25.30
N GLU A 303 -3.69 0.82 -25.13
CA GLU A 303 -4.57 -0.06 -24.37
C GLU A 303 -4.55 0.23 -22.87
N ILE A 304 -3.43 0.74 -22.33
CA ILE A 304 -3.31 1.16 -20.92
C ILE A 304 -4.38 2.20 -20.55
N VAL A 305 -4.76 3.09 -21.46
CA VAL A 305 -5.82 4.09 -21.22
C VAL A 305 -7.16 3.42 -20.98
N PHE A 306 -7.49 2.40 -21.78
CA PHE A 306 -8.74 1.66 -21.65
C PHE A 306 -8.76 0.80 -20.40
N TYR A 307 -7.61 0.23 -20.06
CA TYR A 307 -7.41 -0.47 -18.81
C TYR A 307 -7.69 0.42 -17.59
N TYR A 308 -7.14 1.64 -17.52
CA TYR A 308 -7.47 2.60 -16.46
C TYR A 308 -8.89 3.17 -16.56
N ALA A 309 -9.47 3.23 -17.76
CA ALA A 309 -10.83 3.69 -17.97
C ALA A 309 -11.90 2.62 -17.68
N SER A 310 -11.50 1.35 -17.52
CA SER A 310 -12.43 0.24 -17.32
C SER A 310 -13.22 0.39 -16.02
N THR A 311 -12.58 0.81 -14.92
CA THR A 311 -13.23 1.11 -13.64
C THR A 311 -14.21 2.28 -13.72
N ASN A 312 -14.06 3.16 -14.72
CA ASN A 312 -14.93 4.32 -14.93
C ASN A 312 -16.21 3.97 -15.69
N LYS A 313 -16.18 2.90 -16.49
CA LYS A 313 -17.36 2.39 -17.21
C LYS A 313 -18.25 1.49 -16.34
N MET A 314 -17.75 1.05 -15.19
CA MET A 314 -18.50 0.25 -14.23
C MET A 314 -19.64 1.06 -13.60
N THR A 315 -20.81 0.45 -13.41
CA THR A 315 -21.87 1.06 -12.59
C THR A 315 -21.39 1.23 -11.14
N ASP A 316 -22.05 2.07 -10.34
CA ASP A 316 -21.66 2.24 -8.92
C ASP A 316 -21.70 0.91 -8.15
N LYS A 317 -22.68 0.06 -8.47
CA LYS A 317 -22.82 -1.29 -7.90
C LYS A 317 -21.68 -2.21 -8.32
N ASP A 318 -21.34 -2.21 -9.61
CA ASP A 318 -20.25 -3.04 -10.14
C ASP A 318 -18.90 -2.62 -9.56
N HIS A 319 -18.65 -1.32 -9.47
CA HIS A 319 -17.42 -0.78 -8.90
C HIS A 319 -17.30 -1.09 -7.40
N ALA A 320 -18.39 -0.92 -6.63
CA ALA A 320 -18.41 -1.26 -5.22
C ALA A 320 -18.18 -2.77 -5.00
N SER A 321 -18.75 -3.64 -5.84
CA SER A 321 -18.53 -5.08 -5.81
C SER A 321 -17.10 -5.47 -6.20
N PHE A 322 -16.55 -4.82 -7.22
CA PHE A 322 -15.19 -5.08 -7.74
C PHE A 322 -14.10 -4.65 -6.76
N THR A 323 -14.31 -3.55 -6.03
CA THR A 323 -13.36 -3.04 -5.03
C THR A 323 -13.58 -3.62 -3.63
N ALA A 324 -14.64 -4.42 -3.43
CA ALA A 324 -14.96 -5.00 -2.13
C ALA A 324 -13.83 -5.91 -1.61
N PRO A 325 -13.39 -5.78 -0.35
CA PRO A 325 -12.39 -6.67 0.23
C PRO A 325 -12.82 -8.14 0.28
N SER A 326 -14.14 -8.40 0.30
CA SER A 326 -14.73 -9.74 0.27
C SER A 326 -14.69 -10.41 -1.10
N ASN A 327 -14.41 -9.65 -2.16
CA ASN A 327 -14.34 -10.16 -3.53
C ASN A 327 -12.91 -10.61 -3.85
N TYR A 328 -12.55 -11.80 -3.37
CA TYR A 328 -11.18 -12.32 -3.51
C TYR A 328 -10.72 -12.45 -4.97
N GLY A 329 -11.62 -12.80 -5.89
CA GLY A 329 -11.30 -12.89 -7.33
C GLY A 329 -10.85 -11.54 -7.88
N ALA A 330 -11.61 -10.48 -7.60
CA ALA A 330 -11.24 -9.12 -7.98
C ALA A 330 -9.97 -8.62 -7.27
N GLN A 331 -9.77 -8.95 -5.98
CA GLN A 331 -8.54 -8.58 -5.26
C GLN A 331 -7.29 -9.24 -5.86
N VAL A 332 -7.36 -10.52 -6.25
CA VAL A 332 -6.25 -11.21 -6.94
C VAL A 332 -6.02 -10.62 -8.33
N LEU A 333 -7.08 -10.24 -9.04
CA LEU A 333 -6.97 -9.57 -10.34
C LEU A 333 -6.33 -8.19 -10.21
N LEU A 334 -6.71 -7.41 -9.19
CA LEU A 334 -6.07 -6.14 -8.83
C LEU A 334 -4.62 -6.34 -8.37
N ALA A 335 -4.29 -7.47 -7.73
CA ALA A 335 -2.91 -7.81 -7.35
C ALA A 335 -1.98 -7.99 -8.57
N HIS A 336 -2.51 -8.26 -9.77
CA HIS A 336 -1.71 -8.28 -11.01
C HIS A 336 -1.21 -6.88 -11.41
N PHE A 337 -1.75 -5.82 -10.79
CA PHE A 337 -1.22 -4.45 -10.84
C PHE A 337 0.07 -4.28 -10.02
N LEU A 338 0.33 -5.17 -9.05
CA LEU A 338 1.40 -5.04 -8.06
C LEU A 338 2.51 -6.07 -8.30
N LYS A 339 3.76 -5.61 -8.42
CA LYS A 339 4.94 -6.50 -8.47
C LYS A 339 5.33 -6.91 -7.06
N PHE A 340 4.87 -8.06 -6.59
CA PHE A 340 5.18 -8.56 -5.25
C PHE A 340 6.50 -9.35 -5.18
N CYS A 341 7.24 -9.17 -4.07
CA CYS A 341 8.34 -10.05 -3.69
C CYS A 341 7.79 -11.28 -2.94
N TRP A 342 7.01 -12.13 -3.62
CA TRP A 342 6.27 -13.25 -3.00
C TRP A 342 7.13 -14.14 -2.08
N VAL A 343 8.38 -14.42 -2.47
CA VAL A 343 9.30 -15.29 -1.72
C VAL A 343 9.53 -14.79 -0.28
N ILE A 344 9.75 -13.49 -0.06
CA ILE A 344 9.98 -12.95 1.29
C ILE A 344 8.68 -12.83 2.09
N VAL A 345 7.55 -12.61 1.41
CA VAL A 345 6.21 -12.59 2.02
C VAL A 345 5.85 -13.98 2.57
N MET A 346 6.19 -15.04 1.84
CA MET A 346 6.03 -16.41 2.33
C MET A 346 6.85 -16.65 3.60
N GLY A 347 8.14 -16.28 3.60
CA GLY A 347 8.98 -16.40 4.79
C GLY A 347 8.41 -15.67 6.01
N ALA A 348 8.05 -14.39 5.85
CA ALA A 348 7.51 -13.58 6.94
C ALA A 348 6.15 -14.09 7.46
N SER A 349 5.26 -14.53 6.56
CA SER A 349 3.96 -15.09 6.95
C SER A 349 4.12 -16.40 7.72
N TRP A 350 5.04 -17.27 7.33
CA TRP A 350 5.28 -18.55 8.01
C TRP A 350 5.86 -18.33 9.41
N GLU A 351 6.77 -17.36 9.60
CA GLU A 351 7.24 -16.97 10.93
C GLU A 351 6.09 -16.43 11.81
N CYS A 352 5.25 -15.56 11.24
CA CYS A 352 4.11 -15.00 11.97
C CYS A 352 3.14 -16.11 12.43
N VAL A 353 2.76 -17.01 11.52
CA VAL A 353 1.87 -18.14 11.83
C VAL A 353 2.52 -19.08 12.83
N CYS A 354 3.84 -19.32 12.75
CA CYS A 354 4.59 -20.07 13.75
C CYS A 354 4.40 -19.51 15.16
N PHE A 355 4.61 -18.19 15.36
CA PHE A 355 4.48 -17.56 16.67
C PHE A 355 3.03 -17.47 17.15
N ILE A 356 2.07 -17.31 16.25
CA ILE A 356 0.65 -17.42 16.59
C ILE A 356 0.33 -18.83 17.10
N ALA A 357 0.73 -19.87 16.38
CA ALA A 357 0.53 -21.25 16.80
C ALA A 357 1.23 -21.55 18.13
N ARG A 358 2.43 -21.01 18.36
CA ARG A 358 3.17 -21.14 19.61
C ARG A 358 2.46 -20.45 20.79
N ALA A 359 1.94 -19.25 20.58
CA ALA A 359 1.17 -18.52 21.58
C ALA A 359 -0.17 -19.20 21.93
N LEU A 360 -0.81 -19.85 20.96
CA LEU A 360 -2.00 -20.67 21.19
C LEU A 360 -1.66 -21.97 21.93
N GLY A 361 -0.59 -22.67 21.53
CA GLY A 361 -0.10 -23.88 22.20
C GLY A 361 0.36 -23.62 23.64
N ALA A 362 0.83 -22.42 23.96
CA ALA A 362 1.12 -22.03 25.34
C ALA A 362 -0.13 -21.98 26.24
N LYS A 363 -1.31 -21.70 25.66
CA LYS A 363 -2.60 -21.71 26.37
C LYS A 363 -3.25 -23.09 26.41
N ASP A 364 -3.04 -23.89 25.36
CA ASP A 364 -3.58 -25.25 25.23
C ASP A 364 -2.47 -26.26 24.91
N GLN A 365 -1.75 -26.67 25.96
CA GLN A 365 -0.56 -27.50 25.86
C GLN A 365 -0.84 -28.95 25.42
N GLN A 366 -2.09 -29.41 25.53
CA GLN A 366 -2.49 -30.78 25.21
C GLN A 366 -2.73 -30.98 23.70
N GLN A 367 -2.90 -29.88 22.95
CA GLN A 367 -3.12 -29.93 21.51
C GLN A 367 -1.81 -30.08 20.74
N ALA A 368 -1.44 -31.32 20.40
CA ALA A 368 -0.24 -31.65 19.63
C ALA A 368 -0.15 -30.96 18.25
N ALA A 369 -1.29 -30.54 17.69
CA ALA A 369 -1.36 -29.82 16.43
C ALA A 369 -0.64 -28.47 16.48
N TYR A 370 -0.79 -27.70 17.58
CA TYR A 370 -0.15 -26.38 17.70
C TYR A 370 1.37 -26.50 17.77
N VAL A 371 1.89 -27.47 18.52
CA VAL A 371 3.33 -27.72 18.64
C VAL A 371 3.92 -28.21 17.32
N THR A 372 3.23 -29.13 16.63
CA THR A 372 3.67 -29.65 15.33
C THR A 372 3.72 -28.54 14.28
N VAL A 373 2.65 -27.75 14.13
CA VAL A 373 2.58 -26.67 13.14
C VAL A 373 3.60 -25.57 13.47
N SER A 374 3.71 -25.17 14.74
CA SER A 374 4.70 -24.17 15.16
C SER A 374 6.12 -24.65 14.84
N THR A 375 6.48 -25.88 15.20
CA THR A 375 7.83 -26.43 14.96
C THR A 375 8.15 -26.53 13.47
N LEU A 376 7.22 -27.03 12.65
CA LEU A 376 7.43 -27.14 11.20
C LEU A 376 7.64 -25.77 10.56
N LEU A 377 6.75 -24.80 10.85
CA LEU A 377 6.86 -23.45 10.29
C LEU A 377 8.13 -22.74 10.78
N PHE A 378 8.52 -22.94 12.04
CA PHE A 378 9.74 -22.39 12.61
C PHE A 378 11.01 -22.88 11.91
N LEU A 379 11.02 -24.15 11.47
CA LEU A 379 12.13 -24.73 10.70
C LEU A 379 12.11 -24.29 9.23
N LEU A 380 10.92 -24.14 8.66
CA LEU A 380 10.73 -23.89 7.23
C LEU A 380 10.84 -22.42 6.82
N ALA A 381 10.34 -21.48 7.62
CA ALA A 381 10.27 -20.07 7.26
C ALA A 381 11.62 -19.43 6.85
N PRO A 382 12.76 -19.71 7.51
CA PRO A 382 14.06 -19.14 7.15
C PRO A 382 14.58 -19.60 5.78
N ILE A 383 14.15 -20.77 5.29
CA ILE A 383 14.54 -21.27 3.97
C ILE A 383 14.08 -20.29 2.90
N TRP A 384 12.90 -19.70 3.06
CA TRP A 384 12.37 -18.68 2.16
C TRP A 384 13.19 -17.38 2.22
N ILE A 385 13.64 -16.98 3.42
CA ILE A 385 14.48 -15.81 3.62
C ILE A 385 15.85 -16.01 2.94
N ASN A 386 16.46 -17.20 3.11
CA ASN A 386 17.71 -17.59 2.45
C ASN A 386 17.55 -17.55 0.92
N ALA A 387 16.50 -18.19 0.40
CA ALA A 387 16.21 -18.21 -1.04
C ALA A 387 16.09 -16.78 -1.61
N PHE A 388 15.41 -15.88 -0.88
CA PHE A 388 15.27 -14.49 -1.29
C PHE A 388 16.63 -13.76 -1.35
N ILE A 389 17.51 -13.98 -0.37
CA ILE A 389 18.87 -13.43 -0.39
C ILE A 389 19.66 -13.93 -1.59
N TYR A 390 19.60 -15.23 -1.89
CA TYR A 390 20.27 -15.80 -3.06
C TYR A 390 19.78 -15.16 -4.36
N MET A 391 18.47 -14.92 -4.47
CA MET A 391 17.87 -14.24 -5.62
C MET A 391 18.32 -12.77 -5.73
N ILE A 392 18.43 -12.04 -4.61
CA ILE A 392 18.92 -10.65 -4.61
C ILE A 392 20.34 -10.58 -5.15
N VAL A 393 21.25 -11.40 -4.61
CA VAL A 393 22.66 -11.41 -5.04
C VAL A 393 22.79 -11.85 -6.49
N ALA A 394 22.05 -12.87 -6.91
CA ALA A 394 22.01 -13.30 -8.30
C ALA A 394 21.59 -12.14 -9.24
N ARG A 395 20.55 -11.38 -8.88
CA ARG A 395 20.14 -10.19 -9.65
C ARG A 395 21.16 -9.06 -9.57
N LEU A 396 21.82 -8.86 -8.43
CA LEU A 396 22.90 -7.88 -8.29
C LEU A 396 24.08 -8.21 -9.21
N VAL A 397 24.49 -9.48 -9.29
CA VAL A 397 25.54 -9.93 -10.22
C VAL A 397 25.11 -9.68 -11.66
N HIS A 398 23.85 -9.99 -12.01
CA HIS A 398 23.33 -9.77 -13.36
C HIS A 398 23.28 -8.28 -13.74
N PHE A 399 22.88 -7.43 -12.79
CA PHE A 399 22.66 -6.01 -13.00
C PHE A 399 23.95 -5.19 -12.96
N ALA A 400 24.90 -5.53 -12.08
CA ALA A 400 26.08 -4.72 -11.81
C ALA A 400 27.36 -5.18 -12.50
N ILE A 401 27.47 -6.46 -12.91
CA ILE A 401 28.66 -6.99 -13.59
C ILE A 401 28.38 -7.18 -15.09
N PRO A 402 29.16 -6.55 -15.99
CA PRO A 402 28.99 -6.69 -17.45
C PRO A 402 29.07 -8.15 -17.93
N GLN A 403 29.96 -8.94 -17.33
CA GLN A 403 30.17 -10.35 -17.67
C GLN A 403 29.08 -11.29 -17.12
N ARG A 404 28.15 -10.79 -16.27
CA ARG A 404 27.02 -11.52 -15.66
C ARG A 404 27.42 -12.83 -14.94
N ARG A 405 28.67 -12.90 -14.49
CA ARG A 405 29.28 -14.07 -13.84
C ARG A 405 30.07 -13.63 -12.62
N VAL A 406 30.10 -14.48 -11.60
CA VAL A 406 30.96 -14.33 -10.42
C VAL A 406 31.47 -15.72 -10.01
N ALA A 407 32.76 -15.82 -9.66
CA ALA A 407 33.38 -17.10 -9.27
C ALA A 407 33.19 -18.23 -10.30
N GLY A 408 33.15 -17.91 -11.60
CA GLY A 408 32.90 -18.88 -12.67
C GLY A 408 31.43 -19.30 -12.85
N ILE A 409 30.53 -18.85 -11.98
CA ILE A 409 29.10 -19.19 -12.01
C ILE A 409 28.31 -18.08 -12.68
N SER A 410 27.41 -18.45 -13.59
CA SER A 410 26.45 -17.51 -14.20
C SER A 410 25.40 -17.06 -13.17
N ALA A 411 25.08 -15.77 -13.19
CA ALA A 411 24.07 -15.17 -12.31
C ALA A 411 22.73 -15.94 -12.31
N GLN A 412 22.32 -16.50 -13.46
CA GLN A 412 21.09 -17.28 -13.59
C GLN A 412 21.09 -18.62 -12.83
N TRP A 413 22.27 -19.21 -12.68
CA TRP A 413 22.46 -20.49 -11.99
C TRP A 413 22.76 -20.30 -10.51
N LEU A 414 23.31 -19.14 -10.14
CA LEU A 414 23.70 -18.84 -8.76
C LEU A 414 22.53 -19.09 -7.80
N ALA A 415 21.39 -18.42 -7.96
CA ALA A 415 20.25 -18.64 -7.05
C ALA A 415 19.70 -20.08 -7.10
N LYS A 416 19.70 -20.72 -8.28
CA LYS A 416 19.13 -22.08 -8.46
C LYS A 416 19.93 -23.13 -7.70
N ILE A 417 21.25 -23.08 -7.79
CA ILE A 417 22.14 -24.04 -7.14
C ILE A 417 21.91 -24.01 -5.64
N PHE A 418 21.98 -22.82 -5.02
CA PHE A 418 21.87 -22.69 -3.57
C PHE A 418 20.46 -22.99 -3.05
N VAL A 419 19.39 -22.65 -3.79
CA VAL A 419 18.03 -23.05 -3.41
C VAL A 419 17.85 -24.57 -3.47
N ILE A 420 18.40 -25.26 -4.49
CA ILE A 420 18.33 -26.71 -4.58
C ILE A 420 19.08 -27.35 -3.40
N PHE A 421 20.27 -26.86 -3.07
CA PHE A 421 21.03 -27.33 -1.91
C PHE A 421 20.27 -27.15 -0.60
N ASP A 422 19.65 -25.98 -0.36
CA ASP A 422 18.85 -25.74 0.85
C ASP A 422 17.64 -26.69 0.93
N VAL A 423 16.97 -26.97 -0.20
CA VAL A 423 15.88 -27.96 -0.26
C VAL A 423 16.38 -29.37 0.06
N MET A 424 17.56 -29.77 -0.44
CA MET A 424 18.14 -31.07 -0.09
C MET A 424 18.51 -31.15 1.40
N CYS A 425 19.12 -30.11 1.96
CA CYS A 425 19.43 -30.03 3.38
C CYS A 425 18.16 -30.12 4.23
N PHE A 426 17.09 -29.46 3.81
CA PHE A 426 15.79 -29.53 4.46
C PHE A 426 15.20 -30.95 4.45
N ILE A 427 15.27 -31.67 3.33
CA ILE A 427 14.79 -33.06 3.27
C ILE A 427 15.56 -33.96 4.25
N ILE A 428 16.88 -33.77 4.35
CA ILE A 428 17.72 -34.49 5.33
C ILE A 428 17.29 -34.15 6.75
N GLN A 429 17.05 -32.86 7.05
CA GLN A 429 16.57 -32.42 8.36
C GLN A 429 15.16 -32.94 8.66
N ALA A 430 14.26 -32.96 7.70
CA ALA A 430 12.90 -33.49 7.88
C ALA A 430 12.93 -35.00 8.17
N ALA A 431 13.78 -35.75 7.46
CA ALA A 431 14.00 -37.18 7.72
C ALA A 431 14.60 -37.41 9.12
N GLY A 432 15.67 -36.69 9.47
CA GLY A 432 16.27 -36.78 10.81
C GLY A 432 15.30 -36.37 11.92
N GLY A 433 14.52 -35.30 11.71
CA GLY A 433 13.50 -34.81 12.62
C GLY A 433 12.34 -35.78 12.82
N GLY A 434 11.90 -36.47 11.77
CA GLY A 434 10.89 -37.53 11.89
C GLY A 434 11.39 -38.74 12.69
N MET A 435 12.66 -39.12 12.53
CA MET A 435 13.28 -40.22 13.29
C MET A 435 13.47 -39.89 14.77
N LEU A 436 13.66 -38.61 15.12
CA LEU A 436 13.72 -38.15 16.51
C LEU A 436 12.43 -38.41 17.31
N ALA A 437 11.28 -38.54 16.62
CA ALA A 437 9.99 -38.84 17.25
C ALA A 437 9.77 -40.33 17.54
N SER A 438 10.73 -41.21 17.23
CA SER A 438 10.62 -42.65 17.48
C SER A 438 10.99 -43.00 18.93
N ASP A 439 10.28 -43.98 19.51
CA ASP A 439 10.56 -44.49 20.87
C ASP A 439 11.84 -45.35 20.96
N ASP A 440 12.39 -45.73 19.81
CA ASP A 440 13.60 -46.54 19.70
C ASP A 440 14.86 -45.65 19.86
N PRO A 441 15.68 -45.87 20.92
CA PRO A 441 16.80 -45.00 21.24
C PRO A 441 17.90 -44.99 20.16
N ASP A 442 18.07 -46.08 19.41
CA ASP A 442 19.07 -46.14 18.34
C ASP A 442 18.60 -45.36 17.10
N LYS A 443 17.29 -45.44 16.79
CA LYS A 443 16.69 -44.63 15.71
C LYS A 443 16.64 -43.15 16.07
N SER A 444 16.40 -42.81 17.33
CA SER A 444 16.41 -41.43 17.80
C SER A 444 17.82 -40.82 17.70
N LYS A 445 18.87 -41.53 18.14
CA LYS A 445 20.27 -41.09 17.96
C LYS A 445 20.66 -40.94 16.49
N LEU A 446 20.27 -41.90 15.65
CA LEU A 446 20.50 -41.81 14.21
C LEU A 446 19.76 -40.61 13.59
N GLY A 447 18.53 -40.32 14.06
CA GLY A 447 17.75 -39.15 13.69
C GLY A 447 18.45 -37.84 14.06
N GLN A 448 19.00 -37.75 15.28
CA GLN A 448 19.78 -36.60 15.75
C GLN A 448 21.00 -36.34 14.85
N HIS A 449 21.81 -37.38 14.58
CA HIS A 449 22.98 -37.25 13.71
C HIS A 449 22.59 -36.85 12.28
N THR A 450 21.53 -37.46 11.73
CA THR A 450 21.02 -37.13 10.39
C THR A 450 20.57 -35.68 10.32
N TYR A 451 19.86 -35.21 11.35
CA TYR A 451 19.42 -33.82 11.47
C TYR A 451 20.62 -32.84 11.52
N MET A 452 21.62 -33.15 12.35
CA MET A 452 22.84 -32.34 12.46
C MET A 452 23.65 -32.26 11.17
N VAL A 453 23.72 -33.36 10.40
CA VAL A 453 24.37 -33.37 9.08
C VAL A 453 23.69 -32.38 8.15
N GLY A 454 22.36 -32.35 8.12
CA GLY A 454 21.61 -31.39 7.30
C GLY A 454 21.91 -29.93 7.66
N ILE A 455 21.99 -29.59 8.95
CA ILE A 455 22.38 -28.24 9.41
C ILE A 455 23.83 -27.91 9.05
N GLY A 456 24.75 -28.86 9.22
CA GLY A 456 26.17 -28.67 8.91
C GLY A 456 26.41 -28.39 7.43
N ILE A 457 25.74 -29.13 6.53
CA ILE A 457 25.81 -28.88 5.09
C ILE A 457 25.23 -27.50 4.76
N GLN A 458 24.08 -27.15 5.34
CA GLN A 458 23.44 -25.84 5.14
C GLN A 458 24.36 -24.69 5.60
N LEU A 459 25.04 -24.83 6.74
CA LEU A 459 26.02 -23.85 7.21
C LEU A 459 27.16 -23.67 6.21
N GLY A 460 27.71 -24.77 5.70
CA GLY A 460 28.73 -24.75 4.66
C GLY A 460 28.27 -24.01 3.40
N CYS A 461 27.04 -24.26 2.94
CA CYS A 461 26.45 -23.59 1.80
C CYS A 461 26.34 -22.07 2.01
N VAL A 462 25.82 -21.62 3.16
CA VAL A 462 25.70 -20.18 3.46
C VAL A 462 27.08 -19.51 3.55
N VAL A 463 28.08 -20.17 4.14
CA VAL A 463 29.45 -19.65 4.21
C VAL A 463 30.08 -19.52 2.82
N VAL A 464 29.92 -20.54 1.95
CA VAL A 464 30.38 -20.46 0.56
C VAL A 464 29.66 -19.32 -0.17
N PHE A 465 28.36 -19.14 0.05
CA PHE A 465 27.60 -18.05 -0.54
C PHE A 465 28.10 -16.67 -0.09
N LEU A 466 28.43 -16.52 1.20
CA LEU A 466 29.03 -15.31 1.76
C LEU A 466 30.38 -14.99 1.09
N VAL A 467 31.21 -16.01 0.83
CA VAL A 467 32.46 -15.84 0.08
C VAL A 467 32.18 -15.39 -1.36
N ILE A 468 31.21 -15.98 -2.05
CA ILE A 468 30.82 -15.56 -3.41
C ILE A 468 30.33 -14.10 -3.43
N HIS A 469 29.49 -13.72 -2.47
CA HIS A 469 29.03 -12.33 -2.32
C HIS A 469 30.21 -11.37 -2.02
N SER A 470 31.21 -11.84 -1.29
CA SER A 470 32.45 -11.08 -1.03
C SER A 470 33.28 -10.87 -2.30
N LEU A 471 33.40 -11.92 -3.12
CA LEU A 471 34.05 -11.83 -4.43
C LEU A 471 33.29 -10.88 -5.37
N PHE A 472 31.96 -10.94 -5.38
CA PHE A 472 31.11 -10.00 -6.11
C PHE A 472 31.34 -8.55 -5.64
N TYR A 473 31.34 -8.30 -4.33
CA TYR A 473 31.53 -6.97 -3.78
C TYR A 473 32.92 -6.40 -4.10
N ARG A 474 33.96 -7.25 -4.06
CA ARG A 474 35.32 -6.87 -4.46
C ARG A 474 35.36 -6.48 -5.94
N GLU A 475 34.78 -7.29 -6.80
CA GLU A 475 34.69 -7.03 -8.24
C GLU A 475 33.92 -5.73 -8.54
N LEU A 476 32.82 -5.49 -7.82
CA LEU A 476 32.06 -4.24 -7.90
C LEU A 476 32.92 -3.03 -7.53
N CYS A 477 33.69 -3.13 -6.44
CA CYS A 477 34.58 -2.05 -5.99
C CYS A 477 35.73 -1.80 -6.97
N LEU A 478 36.30 -2.86 -7.56
CA LEU A 478 37.38 -2.76 -8.55
C LEU A 478 36.88 -2.09 -9.83
N ASN A 479 35.73 -2.51 -10.38
CA ASN A 479 35.15 -1.91 -11.57
C ASN A 479 34.76 -0.44 -11.38
N ALA A 480 34.35 -0.06 -10.16
CA ALA A 480 34.11 1.33 -9.80
C ALA A 480 35.41 2.17 -9.74
N ARG A 481 36.54 1.59 -9.30
CA ARG A 481 37.85 2.28 -9.27
C ARG A 481 38.44 2.47 -10.67
N ILE A 482 38.26 1.48 -11.55
CA ILE A 482 38.82 1.48 -12.92
C ILE A 482 37.97 2.37 -13.87
N GLY A 483 36.84 2.91 -13.42
CA GLY A 483 35.94 3.73 -14.25
C GLY A 483 35.18 2.94 -15.32
N ARG A 484 35.22 1.60 -15.27
CA ARG A 484 34.52 0.69 -16.20
C ARG A 484 33.06 0.45 -15.84
N SER A 485 32.57 1.02 -14.74
CA SER A 485 31.21 0.86 -14.27
C SER A 485 30.56 2.21 -14.05
N GLU A 486 29.64 2.60 -14.95
CA GLU A 486 28.61 3.58 -14.63
C GLU A 486 27.73 2.96 -13.54
N THR A 487 28.01 3.29 -12.29
CA THR A 487 27.22 2.78 -11.17
C THR A 487 25.83 3.41 -11.26
N ARG A 488 24.89 2.72 -11.91
CA ARG A 488 23.56 3.25 -12.27
C ARG A 488 22.74 3.72 -11.06
N THR A 489 23.03 3.21 -9.86
CA THR A 489 22.31 3.56 -8.63
C THR A 489 23.25 3.65 -7.42
N ARG A 490 23.20 4.76 -6.66
CA ARG A 490 23.97 4.94 -5.41
C ARG A 490 23.62 3.94 -4.31
N TRP A 491 22.47 3.28 -4.41
CA TRP A 491 21.91 2.36 -3.42
C TRP A 491 22.42 0.90 -3.53
N ILE A 492 23.23 0.57 -4.54
CA ILE A 492 23.79 -0.78 -4.70
C ILE A 492 24.70 -1.16 -3.52
N LYS A 493 25.57 -0.24 -3.08
CA LYS A 493 26.49 -0.49 -1.95
C LYS A 493 25.74 -0.71 -0.61
N PRO A 494 24.78 0.15 -0.21
CA PRO A 494 23.93 -0.12 0.95
C PRO A 494 23.23 -1.48 0.89
N LEU A 495 22.68 -1.87 -0.27
CA LEU A 495 22.04 -3.18 -0.41
C LEU A 495 23.02 -4.34 -0.21
N CYS A 496 24.27 -4.22 -0.69
CA CYS A 496 25.30 -5.23 -0.43
C CYS A 496 25.62 -5.36 1.06
N TRP A 497 25.66 -4.25 1.81
CA TRP A 497 25.83 -4.25 3.27
C TRP A 497 24.66 -4.91 3.99
N VAL A 498 23.42 -4.62 3.59
CA VAL A 498 22.24 -5.31 4.13
C VAL A 498 22.33 -6.81 3.89
N VAL A 499 22.72 -7.24 2.69
CA VAL A 499 22.92 -8.67 2.39
C VAL A 499 23.98 -9.31 3.29
N TYR A 500 25.11 -8.63 3.57
CA TYR A 500 26.12 -9.15 4.50
C TYR A 500 25.55 -9.34 5.91
N ILE A 501 24.84 -8.33 6.43
CA ILE A 501 24.25 -8.39 7.75
C ILE A 501 23.25 -9.55 7.83
N VAL A 502 22.37 -9.68 6.83
CA VAL A 502 21.40 -10.79 6.78
C VAL A 502 22.09 -12.16 6.72
N LEU A 503 23.12 -12.32 5.88
CA LEU A 503 23.89 -13.57 5.82
C LEU A 503 24.55 -13.92 7.16
N ILE A 504 25.09 -12.94 7.87
CA ILE A 504 25.67 -13.15 9.21
C ILE A 504 24.59 -13.57 10.22
N LEU A 505 23.42 -12.93 10.20
CA LEU A 505 22.29 -13.30 11.06
C LEU A 505 21.80 -14.73 10.78
N ILE A 506 21.79 -15.16 9.51
CA ILE A 506 21.50 -16.54 9.12
C ILE A 506 22.57 -17.49 9.68
N VAL A 507 23.86 -17.15 9.57
CA VAL A 507 24.94 -17.98 10.13
C VAL A 507 24.79 -18.13 11.64
N VAL A 508 24.52 -17.05 12.38
CA VAL A 508 24.28 -17.09 13.84
C VAL A 508 23.16 -18.07 14.17
N ARG A 509 22.04 -17.98 13.46
CA ARG A 509 20.92 -18.91 13.62
C ARG A 509 21.33 -20.36 13.36
N VAL A 510 21.99 -20.64 12.24
CA VAL A 510 22.38 -22.02 11.87
C VAL A 510 23.37 -22.60 12.87
N VAL A 511 24.31 -21.79 13.38
CA VAL A 511 25.24 -22.20 14.45
C VAL A 511 24.49 -22.49 15.75
N PHE A 512 23.56 -21.62 16.13
CA PHE A 512 22.69 -21.87 17.29
C PHE A 512 21.95 -23.20 17.17
N ARG A 513 21.38 -23.51 15.99
CA ARG A 513 20.74 -24.80 15.74
C ARG A 513 21.67 -26.00 15.86
N LEU A 514 22.91 -25.85 15.41
CA LEU A 514 23.90 -26.90 15.56
C LEU A 514 24.22 -27.18 17.04
N VAL A 515 24.28 -26.12 17.87
CA VAL A 515 24.52 -26.24 19.32
C VAL A 515 23.29 -26.80 20.04
N GLU A 516 22.09 -26.31 19.71
CA GLU A 516 20.80 -26.75 20.27
C GLU A 516 20.66 -28.28 20.17
N PHE A 517 20.88 -28.82 18.97
CA PHE A 517 20.79 -30.25 18.69
C PHE A 517 22.07 -31.03 18.98
N GLY A 518 23.22 -30.36 19.16
CA GLY A 518 24.48 -31.00 19.52
C GLY A 518 24.53 -31.50 20.96
N GLY A 519 23.79 -30.86 21.87
CA GLY A 519 23.73 -31.24 23.30
C GLY A 519 22.88 -32.48 23.63
N GLY A 520 22.11 -33.00 22.66
CA GLY A 520 21.16 -34.10 22.88
C GLY A 520 19.89 -33.70 23.64
N ALA A 521 18.90 -34.60 23.65
CA ALA A 521 17.62 -34.43 24.37
C ALA A 521 17.72 -34.76 25.87
N ASN A 522 18.92 -34.70 26.45
CA ASN A 522 19.13 -35.01 27.86
C ASN A 522 18.67 -33.85 28.75
N SER A 523 18.20 -34.16 29.96
CA SER A 523 17.68 -33.20 30.95
C SER A 523 18.66 -32.08 31.37
N ASP A 524 19.94 -32.23 31.03
CA ASP A 524 21.03 -31.29 31.34
C ASP A 524 21.27 -30.26 30.21
N ASN A 525 20.54 -30.34 29.09
CA ASN A 525 20.67 -29.37 28.00
C ASN A 525 19.96 -28.05 28.36
N VAL A 526 20.71 -27.13 28.97
CA VAL A 526 20.25 -25.80 29.40
C VAL A 526 19.62 -24.99 28.25
N VAL A 527 20.04 -25.24 27.00
CA VAL A 527 19.56 -24.54 25.80
C VAL A 527 18.12 -24.91 25.46
N LEU A 528 17.72 -26.17 25.64
CA LEU A 528 16.34 -26.63 25.37
C LEU A 528 15.35 -26.18 26.45
N ARG A 529 15.82 -25.91 27.68
CA ARG A 529 14.97 -25.54 28.83
C ARG A 529 14.59 -24.06 28.87
N HIS A 530 15.38 -23.20 28.24
CA HIS A 530 15.23 -21.75 28.33
C HIS A 530 14.79 -21.18 26.98
N GLU A 531 13.52 -20.75 26.91
CA GLU A 531 12.94 -20.19 25.68
C GLU A 531 13.66 -18.92 25.23
N GLU A 532 14.34 -18.19 26.15
CA GLU A 532 15.08 -16.99 25.79
C GLU A 532 16.16 -17.24 24.72
N PHE A 533 16.87 -18.37 24.74
CA PHE A 533 17.91 -18.63 23.74
C PHE A 533 17.31 -18.78 22.34
N GLN A 534 16.18 -19.48 22.23
CA GLN A 534 15.46 -19.66 20.98
C GLN A 534 14.89 -18.33 20.46
N LEU A 535 14.42 -17.45 21.35
CA LEU A 535 13.92 -16.12 20.95
C LEU A 535 15.05 -15.18 20.49
N TYR A 536 16.16 -15.11 21.23
CA TYR A 536 17.24 -14.16 20.94
C TYR A 536 18.21 -14.62 19.85
N LEU A 537 18.49 -15.92 19.73
CA LEU A 537 19.52 -16.45 18.84
C LEU A 537 18.97 -17.07 17.54
N ASP A 538 17.66 -17.27 17.46
CA ASP A 538 17.02 -17.83 16.26
C ASP A 538 15.94 -16.90 15.68
N ALA A 539 14.96 -16.49 16.49
CA ALA A 539 13.85 -15.67 16.02
C ALA A 539 14.23 -14.21 15.76
N LEU A 540 14.90 -13.57 16.71
CA LEU A 540 15.32 -12.16 16.60
C LEU A 540 16.23 -11.90 15.38
N PRO A 541 17.24 -12.74 15.07
CA PRO A 541 18.04 -12.59 13.87
C PRO A 541 17.21 -12.59 12.57
N MET A 542 16.18 -13.43 12.47
CA MET A 542 15.34 -13.48 11.27
C MET A 542 14.41 -12.28 11.17
N PHE A 543 13.83 -11.87 12.29
CA PHE A 543 13.05 -10.63 12.35
C PHE A 543 13.89 -9.41 11.93
N LEU A 544 15.12 -9.30 12.46
CA LEU A 544 16.05 -8.25 12.07
C LEU A 544 16.41 -8.32 10.58
N ALA A 545 16.61 -9.52 10.02
CA ALA A 545 16.84 -9.69 8.59
C ALA A 545 15.67 -9.16 7.75
N LEU A 546 14.42 -9.46 8.13
CA LEU A 546 13.22 -8.97 7.46
C LEU A 546 13.10 -7.43 7.55
N VAL A 547 13.38 -6.85 8.72
CA VAL A 547 13.36 -5.39 8.90
C VAL A 547 14.42 -4.72 8.02
N MET A 548 15.65 -5.24 7.99
CA MET A 548 16.74 -4.66 7.20
C MET A 548 16.45 -4.72 5.69
N LEU A 549 15.85 -5.82 5.21
CA LEU A 549 15.42 -5.97 3.81
C LEU A 549 14.26 -5.04 3.43
N ASN A 550 13.43 -4.62 4.39
CA ASN A 550 12.40 -3.60 4.17
C ASN A 550 12.98 -2.18 4.12
N VAL A 551 13.93 -1.86 5.01
CA VAL A 551 14.60 -0.54 5.05
C VAL A 551 15.33 -0.26 3.74
N VAL A 552 16.14 -1.23 3.25
CA VAL A 552 16.82 -1.14 1.96
C VAL A 552 16.17 -2.11 0.98
N HIS A 553 14.95 -1.77 0.54
CA HIS A 553 14.17 -2.66 -0.32
C HIS A 553 14.85 -2.93 -1.68
N PRO A 554 15.11 -4.20 -2.06
CA PRO A 554 15.78 -4.55 -3.31
C PRO A 554 15.09 -3.97 -4.56
N GLY A 555 13.76 -3.92 -4.56
CA GLY A 555 12.96 -3.34 -5.65
C GLY A 555 13.14 -1.82 -5.82
N LYS A 556 13.63 -1.11 -4.79
CA LYS A 556 14.01 0.31 -4.93
C LYS A 556 15.39 0.47 -5.58
N VAL A 557 16.27 -0.53 -5.46
CA VAL A 557 17.68 -0.49 -5.91
C VAL A 557 17.86 -1.04 -7.32
N LEU A 558 17.20 -2.17 -7.62
CA LEU A 558 17.27 -2.87 -8.91
C LEU A 558 16.24 -2.29 -9.90
N LYS A 559 16.43 -1.03 -10.30
CA LYS A 559 15.58 -0.34 -11.28
C LYS A 559 16.31 -0.17 -12.62
N GLY A 560 15.62 -0.46 -13.72
CA GLY A 560 16.08 -0.18 -15.09
C GLY A 560 16.32 -1.43 -15.96
N PRO A 561 16.64 -1.24 -17.25
CA PRO A 561 16.87 -2.33 -18.19
C PRO A 561 17.99 -3.27 -17.73
N GLY A 562 17.70 -4.58 -17.71
CA GLY A 562 18.60 -5.63 -17.21
C GLY A 562 18.47 -5.94 -15.72
N SER A 563 17.46 -5.42 -15.00
CA SER A 563 17.21 -5.77 -13.59
C SER A 563 16.62 -7.18 -13.39
N ASN A 564 16.04 -7.77 -14.44
CA ASN A 564 15.39 -9.08 -14.42
C ASN A 564 16.17 -10.08 -15.27
N PHE A 565 16.15 -11.36 -14.86
CA PHE A 565 16.69 -12.44 -15.67
C PHE A 565 15.82 -12.67 -16.92
N PRO A 566 16.41 -12.97 -18.09
CA PRO A 566 15.65 -13.46 -19.24
C PRO A 566 15.08 -14.86 -18.93
N SER A 567 13.80 -15.09 -19.22
CA SER A 567 13.09 -16.32 -18.86
C SER A 567 13.56 -17.53 -19.68
N ALA A 568 13.71 -18.69 -19.04
CA ALA A 568 14.17 -19.93 -19.69
C ALA A 568 13.10 -20.61 -20.57
N LYS A 569 11.80 -20.30 -20.36
CA LYS A 569 10.68 -20.84 -21.14
C LYS A 569 10.62 -20.29 -22.57
N VAL A 570 11.26 -19.16 -22.82
CA VAL A 570 11.33 -18.51 -24.14
C VAL A 570 11.99 -19.43 -25.18
N LYS A 571 12.95 -20.29 -24.78
CA LYS A 571 13.56 -21.29 -25.68
C LYS A 571 12.63 -22.45 -26.06
N TRP A 572 11.69 -22.83 -25.20
CA TRP A 572 10.78 -23.96 -25.45
C TRP A 572 9.54 -23.53 -26.25
N TRP A 573 9.06 -22.29 -26.04
CA TRP A 573 7.94 -21.73 -26.81
C TRP A 573 8.31 -21.20 -28.19
N HIS A 574 9.53 -20.67 -28.40
CA HIS A 574 10.00 -20.33 -29.76
C HIS A 574 10.00 -21.53 -30.71
N GLY A 575 10.28 -22.74 -30.22
CA GLY A 575 10.21 -23.96 -31.04
C GLY A 575 8.78 -24.38 -31.40
N ARG A 576 7.78 -23.94 -30.62
CA ARG A 576 6.36 -24.29 -30.80
C ARG A 576 5.58 -23.21 -31.56
N SER A 577 5.96 -21.93 -31.43
CA SER A 577 5.41 -20.85 -32.24
C SER A 577 5.79 -21.01 -33.71
N VAL A 578 7.04 -21.38 -34.01
CA VAL A 578 7.49 -21.70 -35.38
C VAL A 578 6.73 -22.89 -35.98
N ALA A 579 6.40 -23.89 -35.15
CA ALA A 579 5.57 -25.04 -35.57
C ALA A 579 4.10 -24.66 -35.83
N PHE A 580 3.55 -23.68 -35.11
CA PHE A 580 2.19 -23.16 -35.34
C PHE A 580 2.13 -22.25 -36.59
N GLU A 581 3.15 -21.41 -36.79
CA GLU A 581 3.28 -20.53 -37.96
C GLU A 581 3.47 -21.33 -39.27
N THR A 582 4.21 -22.45 -39.22
CA THR A 582 4.35 -23.36 -40.37
C THR A 582 3.06 -24.14 -40.68
N LEU A 583 2.23 -24.43 -39.68
CA LEU A 583 0.92 -25.05 -39.90
C LEU A 583 -0.09 -24.07 -40.51
N GLU A 584 -0.10 -22.80 -40.08
CA GLU A 584 -0.95 -21.75 -40.66
C GLU A 584 -0.56 -21.34 -42.09
N LEU A 585 0.73 -21.34 -42.42
CA LEU A 585 1.21 -21.11 -43.80
C LEU A 585 0.87 -22.29 -44.74
N SER A 586 0.81 -23.52 -44.21
CA SER A 586 0.42 -24.70 -45.01
C SER A 586 -1.09 -24.83 -45.25
N SER A 587 -1.92 -24.24 -44.38
CA SER A 587 -3.37 -24.25 -44.51
C SER A 587 -3.88 -23.13 -45.43
N THR A 588 -3.21 -21.98 -45.43
CA THR A 588 -3.53 -20.85 -46.33
C THR A 588 -3.08 -21.08 -47.78
N SER A 589 -2.11 -21.96 -48.05
CA SER A 589 -1.70 -22.32 -49.42
C SER A 589 -2.56 -23.40 -50.08
N ARG A 590 -3.56 -23.95 -49.39
CA ARG A 590 -4.50 -24.97 -49.93
C ARG A 590 -5.88 -24.40 -50.25
N SER A 591 -6.11 -23.11 -50.03
CA SER A 591 -7.38 -22.41 -50.29
C SER A 591 -7.20 -21.27 -51.31
N GLY A 592 -6.37 -21.47 -52.33
CA GLY A 592 -6.18 -20.58 -53.47
C GLY A 592 -6.40 -21.32 -54.77
#